data_AF-A0A2E8KY79-F1
#
_entry.id   AF-A0A2E8KY79-F1
#
_cell.length_a   1.000
_cell.length_b   1.000
_cell.length_c   1.000
_cell.angle_alpha   90.00
_cell.angle_beta   90.00
_cell.angle_gamma   90.00
#
_symmetry.space_group_name_H-M   'P 1'
#
loop_
_entity.id
_entity.type
_entity.pdbx_description
1 polymer ?
#
loop_
_entity_poly.entity_id
_entity_poly.type
_entity_poly.pdbx_seq_one_letter_code
_entity_poly.pdbx_strand_id
1 'polypeptide(L)'
;MKRRIIIIQSVVIVALLVPLVNNLVSLSGRKPVVREPETPGAATLSYTPPPSPKLLLETIPELLESRKRNFTPTVDKITEGIYLARGYMLGSIAMIITDEGLVLVDAGENRQSAAEVMKEFRKITNKPVKVIVYTHGHLDHVTGTESLVQDGTEIISTEIAKGMIEKDLGWLGTYHQRVRNHQFGFFNEEYAIARPFDLPFKPDREAEIILPTLTFEKEYIFELGGKRFELRHTTGETPGHLTLWLPDDHALFCGDQFYESFPNLSSPMLEPRPVRGWITSLEEMSALKPRYLIPSHTVAIAGEENVLQVLNDRTKAIRHVYDKTVNAINNGHSLEQALASISLPEDLVNSPQLRELYGTVAWSVRGIYQGETGWYTGNGSNLNPLPDRFQAREIVKLVGGANTILARAVELQEAGEHQLVCELTDVVISANPEDRLARIIKSFSLDYLGVTGGNINSMGFYRSAAARERMMANYRLGS
;
A
#
# COMPACT_ATOMS: atom_id res chain seq x y z
N MET A 1 41.82 -15.91 4.35
CA MET A 1 42.31 -15.52 3.01
C MET A 1 41.88 -14.08 2.71
N LYS A 2 42.80 -13.10 2.74
CA LYS A 2 42.52 -11.70 2.36
C LYS A 2 42.59 -11.59 0.83
N ARG A 3 41.46 -11.40 0.13
CA ARG A 3 41.46 -11.08 -1.31
C ARG A 3 41.76 -9.58 -1.46
N ARG A 4 42.94 -9.24 -2.00
CA ARG A 4 43.25 -7.90 -2.50
C ARG A 4 42.54 -7.73 -3.85
N ILE A 5 41.47 -6.94 -3.90
CA ILE A 5 40.89 -6.46 -5.15
C ILE A 5 41.79 -5.31 -5.61
N ILE A 6 42.50 -5.52 -6.71
CA ILE A 6 43.26 -4.46 -7.38
C ILE A 6 42.23 -3.65 -8.19
N ILE A 7 41.78 -2.52 -7.64
CA ILE A 7 41.02 -1.52 -8.39
C ILE A 7 42.04 -0.69 -9.17
N ILE A 8 42.40 -1.12 -10.37
CA ILE A 8 43.14 -0.28 -11.31
C ILE A 8 42.19 0.85 -11.70
N GLN A 9 42.63 2.10 -11.53
CA GLN A 9 41.85 3.33 -11.75
C GLN A 9 41.12 3.31 -13.10
N SER A 10 39.82 3.04 -13.06
CA SER A 10 38.91 2.89 -14.21
C SER A 10 38.82 4.15 -15.10
N VAL A 11 39.21 5.32 -14.58
CA VAL A 11 39.02 6.62 -15.24
C VAL A 11 39.90 6.77 -16.50
N VAL A 12 41.14 6.27 -16.49
CA VAL A 12 42.06 6.43 -17.64
C VAL A 12 41.68 5.50 -18.80
N ILE A 13 41.22 4.28 -18.49
CA ILE A 13 40.74 3.32 -19.50
C ILE A 13 39.43 3.81 -20.12
N VAL A 14 38.50 4.36 -19.32
CA VAL A 14 37.25 4.95 -19.81
C VAL A 14 37.53 6.17 -20.70
N ALA A 15 38.45 7.06 -20.31
CA ALA A 15 38.82 8.23 -21.09
C ALA A 15 39.43 7.89 -22.47
N LEU A 16 40.16 6.78 -22.58
CA LEU A 16 40.72 6.30 -23.85
C LEU A 16 39.69 5.54 -24.73
N LEU A 17 38.67 4.92 -24.13
CA LEU A 17 37.62 4.20 -24.85
C LEU A 17 36.53 5.11 -25.43
N VAL A 18 36.20 6.22 -24.77
CA VAL A 18 35.14 7.15 -25.22
C VAL A 18 35.36 7.68 -26.65
N PRO A 19 36.56 8.14 -27.06
CA PRO A 19 36.81 8.59 -28.44
C PRO A 19 36.70 7.45 -29.47
N LEU A 20 37.12 6.24 -29.10
CA LEU A 20 37.10 5.05 -29.96
C LEU A 20 35.64 4.61 -30.23
N VAL A 21 34.80 4.64 -29.19
CA VAL A 21 33.37 4.31 -29.28
C VAL A 21 32.60 5.38 -30.06
N ASN A 22 32.93 6.67 -29.88
CA ASN A 22 32.30 7.75 -30.66
C ASN A 22 32.56 7.61 -32.17
N ASN A 23 33.76 7.19 -32.59
CA ASN A 23 34.06 6.91 -33.99
C ASN A 23 33.30 5.70 -34.54
N LEU A 24 33.00 4.68 -33.71
CA LEU A 24 32.20 3.52 -34.09
C LEU A 24 30.69 3.85 -34.20
N VAL A 25 30.16 4.68 -33.30
CA VAL A 25 28.74 5.10 -33.31
C VAL A 25 28.43 5.98 -34.53
N SER A 26 29.39 6.84 -34.93
CA SER A 26 29.31 7.68 -36.14
C SER A 26 29.12 6.89 -37.43
N LEU A 27 29.54 5.63 -37.50
CA LEU A 27 29.39 4.77 -38.69
C LEU A 27 27.99 4.14 -38.80
N SER A 28 27.18 4.20 -37.74
CA SER A 28 25.92 3.45 -37.69
C SER A 28 24.76 4.07 -38.48
N GLY A 29 24.84 5.34 -38.91
CA GLY A 29 23.92 5.99 -39.88
C GLY A 29 22.41 5.91 -39.56
N ARG A 30 22.02 5.34 -38.42
CA ARG A 30 20.62 5.06 -38.08
C ARG A 30 19.96 6.35 -37.64
N LYS A 31 19.35 7.05 -38.59
CA LYS A 31 18.29 7.99 -38.26
C LYS A 31 17.18 7.21 -37.54
N PRO A 32 16.66 7.67 -36.40
CA PRO A 32 15.50 7.06 -35.78
C PRO A 32 14.38 7.01 -36.83
N VAL A 33 13.83 5.81 -37.04
CA VAL A 33 12.73 5.60 -37.97
C VAL A 33 11.49 6.26 -37.35
N VAL A 34 11.23 7.51 -37.71
CA VAL A 34 9.96 8.19 -37.44
C VAL A 34 8.97 7.67 -38.49
N ARG A 35 8.38 6.49 -38.23
CA ARG A 35 7.17 6.08 -38.94
C ARG A 35 6.02 6.82 -38.27
N GLU A 36 5.34 7.71 -38.98
CA GLU A 36 3.98 8.09 -38.61
C GLU A 36 3.07 6.93 -39.02
N PRO A 37 2.55 6.12 -38.08
CA PRO A 37 1.73 4.98 -38.46
C PRO A 37 0.27 5.42 -38.49
N GLU A 38 -0.45 4.97 -39.52
CA GLU A 38 -1.91 5.05 -39.57
C GLU A 38 -2.52 4.50 -38.27
N THR A 39 -3.48 5.22 -37.71
CA THR A 39 -4.25 4.76 -36.55
C THR A 39 -5.30 3.75 -37.06
N PRO A 40 -5.36 2.53 -36.50
CA PRO A 40 -6.42 1.59 -36.85
C PRO A 40 -7.79 2.21 -36.64
N GLY A 41 -8.76 1.89 -37.51
CA GLY A 41 -10.15 2.31 -37.34
C GLY A 41 -10.73 1.80 -36.01
N ALA A 42 -11.72 2.51 -35.47
CA ALA A 42 -12.42 2.12 -34.26
C ALA A 42 -13.19 0.80 -34.47
N ALA A 43 -13.26 -0.03 -33.42
CA ALA A 43 -14.05 -1.23 -33.43
C ALA A 43 -15.57 -0.95 -33.55
N THR A 44 -16.29 -1.85 -34.21
CA THR A 44 -17.73 -1.70 -34.58
C THR A 44 -18.59 -2.91 -34.19
N LEU A 45 -18.05 -3.82 -33.36
CA LEU A 45 -18.77 -5.00 -32.88
C LEU A 45 -19.97 -4.60 -32.00
N SER A 46 -21.08 -5.36 -32.12
CA SER A 46 -22.18 -5.27 -31.16
C SER A 46 -21.75 -5.84 -29.81
N TYR A 47 -21.95 -5.09 -28.74
CA TYR A 47 -21.63 -5.50 -27.38
C TYR A 47 -22.78 -5.19 -26.46
N THR A 48 -23.18 -6.19 -25.67
CA THR A 48 -24.12 -6.01 -24.57
C THR A 48 -23.32 -6.16 -23.28
N PRO A 49 -23.25 -5.13 -22.43
CA PRO A 49 -22.58 -5.25 -21.14
C PRO A 49 -23.10 -6.44 -20.35
N PRO A 50 -22.22 -7.23 -19.72
CA PRO A 50 -22.66 -8.22 -18.75
C PRO A 50 -23.40 -7.48 -17.61
N PRO A 51 -24.32 -8.17 -16.90
CA PRO A 51 -24.92 -7.58 -15.72
C PRO A 51 -23.78 -7.14 -14.79
N SER A 52 -23.88 -5.95 -14.20
CA SER A 52 -22.94 -5.53 -13.17
C SER A 52 -22.79 -6.65 -12.14
N PRO A 53 -21.57 -6.98 -11.70
CA PRO A 53 -21.37 -8.03 -10.72
C PRO A 53 -22.30 -7.73 -9.54
N LYS A 54 -23.33 -8.57 -9.37
CA LYS A 54 -24.19 -8.46 -8.20
C LYS A 54 -23.27 -8.78 -7.04
N LEU A 55 -23.00 -7.75 -6.25
CA LEU A 55 -22.38 -7.86 -4.95
C LEU A 55 -23.28 -8.75 -4.10
N LEU A 56 -23.06 -10.05 -4.18
CA LEU A 56 -23.56 -10.96 -3.18
C LEU A 56 -22.72 -10.66 -1.94
N LEU A 57 -23.16 -9.69 -1.14
CA LEU A 57 -22.66 -9.47 0.22
C LEU A 57 -22.60 -10.79 1.03
N GLU A 58 -23.41 -11.76 0.61
CA GLU A 58 -23.48 -13.14 1.07
C GLU A 58 -22.22 -13.99 0.74
N THR A 59 -21.38 -13.60 -0.22
CA THR A 59 -20.17 -14.35 -0.63
C THR A 59 -18.87 -13.87 0.03
N ILE A 60 -18.91 -12.87 0.93
CA ILE A 60 -17.72 -12.46 1.70
C ILE A 60 -18.01 -12.34 3.23
N PRO A 61 -18.50 -13.40 3.90
CA PRO A 61 -18.82 -13.34 5.34
C PRO A 61 -17.64 -12.87 6.20
N GLU A 62 -16.42 -13.31 5.90
CA GLU A 62 -15.26 -13.01 6.74
C GLU A 62 -14.88 -11.53 6.75
N LEU A 63 -15.03 -10.83 5.63
CA LEU A 63 -14.72 -9.40 5.54
C LEU A 63 -15.75 -8.57 6.31
N LEU A 64 -17.02 -8.98 6.28
CA LEU A 64 -18.08 -8.35 7.07
C LEU A 64 -17.87 -8.55 8.57
N GLU A 65 -17.45 -9.74 8.99
CA GLU A 65 -17.11 -10.03 10.38
C GLU A 65 -15.87 -9.24 10.85
N SER A 66 -14.79 -9.23 10.05
CA SER A 66 -13.62 -8.41 10.33
C SER A 66 -13.99 -6.94 10.44
N ARG A 67 -14.83 -6.43 9.53
CA ARG A 67 -15.29 -5.05 9.58
C ARG A 67 -16.06 -4.73 10.84
N LYS A 68 -17.05 -5.55 11.21
CA LYS A 68 -17.83 -5.35 12.44
C LYS A 68 -16.93 -5.40 13.68
N ARG A 69 -15.96 -6.30 13.70
CA ARG A 69 -15.04 -6.43 14.83
C ARG A 69 -14.11 -5.23 14.96
N ASN A 70 -13.53 -4.79 13.85
CA ASN A 70 -12.43 -3.81 13.84
C ASN A 70 -12.91 -2.36 13.71
N PHE A 71 -14.05 -2.11 13.07
CA PHE A 71 -14.54 -0.76 12.74
C PHE A 71 -15.91 -0.41 13.35
N THR A 72 -16.29 -1.07 14.44
CA THR A 72 -17.35 -0.55 15.33
C THR A 72 -16.71 0.42 16.33
N PRO A 73 -17.16 1.69 16.41
CA PRO A 73 -16.61 2.68 17.34
C PRO A 73 -16.66 2.20 18.80
N THR A 74 -15.51 2.18 19.46
CA THR A 74 -15.38 1.80 20.87
C THR A 74 -14.10 2.37 21.48
N VAL A 75 -14.12 2.60 22.80
CA VAL A 75 -12.94 2.90 23.60
C VAL A 75 -12.64 1.69 24.47
N ASP A 76 -11.68 0.89 24.05
CA ASP A 76 -11.29 -0.33 24.73
C ASP A 76 -10.36 0.01 25.90
N LYS A 77 -10.69 -0.45 27.11
CA LYS A 77 -9.82 -0.37 28.28
C LYS A 77 -8.80 -1.50 28.25
N ILE A 78 -7.53 -1.20 27.99
CA ILE A 78 -6.45 -2.19 27.91
C ILE A 78 -5.89 -2.50 29.30
N THR A 79 -5.61 -1.44 30.06
CA THR A 79 -5.24 -1.48 31.49
C THR A 79 -5.98 -0.35 32.23
N GLU A 80 -5.74 -0.17 33.53
CA GLU A 80 -6.30 0.97 34.27
C GLU A 80 -5.87 2.33 33.69
N GLY A 81 -4.67 2.41 33.12
CA GLY A 81 -4.08 3.65 32.59
C GLY A 81 -3.99 3.73 31.07
N ILE A 82 -4.40 2.69 30.33
CA ILE A 82 -4.24 2.62 28.86
C ILE A 82 -5.58 2.31 28.18
N TYR A 83 -5.94 3.15 27.22
CA TYR A 83 -7.19 3.06 26.45
C TYR A 83 -6.91 3.15 24.96
N LEU A 84 -7.66 2.42 24.14
CA LEU A 84 -7.58 2.46 22.68
C LEU A 84 -8.93 2.84 22.09
N ALA A 85 -9.02 3.99 21.43
CA ALA A 85 -10.19 4.37 20.66
C ALA A 85 -10.04 3.88 19.22
N ARG A 86 -10.88 2.93 18.81
CA ARG A 86 -10.87 2.32 17.47
C ARG A 86 -12.24 2.38 16.82
N GLY A 87 -12.28 2.27 15.49
CA GLY A 87 -13.50 2.21 14.69
C GLY A 87 -14.25 3.54 14.50
N TYR A 88 -13.79 4.62 15.13
CA TYR A 88 -14.24 6.00 14.84
C TYR A 88 -13.78 6.49 13.46
N MET A 89 -12.68 5.91 12.98
CA MET A 89 -11.98 6.24 11.74
C MET A 89 -11.11 5.03 11.33
N LEU A 90 -10.35 5.12 10.23
CA LEU A 90 -9.43 4.06 9.81
C LEU A 90 -8.33 3.88 10.85
N GLY A 91 -7.65 4.97 11.22
CA GLY A 91 -6.68 4.99 12.31
C GLY A 91 -7.33 4.81 13.68
N SER A 92 -6.53 4.44 14.66
CA SER A 92 -6.91 4.38 16.07
C SER A 92 -6.08 5.40 16.84
N ILE A 93 -6.63 5.90 17.93
CA ILE A 93 -5.92 6.82 18.83
C ILE A 93 -5.85 6.13 20.18
N ALA A 94 -4.66 6.01 20.76
CA ALA A 94 -4.53 5.50 22.11
C ALA A 94 -4.29 6.63 23.12
N MET A 95 -4.79 6.45 24.34
CA MET A 95 -4.59 7.35 25.47
C MET A 95 -3.89 6.61 26.61
N ILE A 96 -2.80 7.19 27.08
CA ILE A 96 -2.06 6.76 28.26
C ILE A 96 -2.20 7.84 29.34
N ILE A 97 -2.70 7.45 30.51
CA ILE A 97 -2.88 8.32 31.65
C ILE A 97 -1.63 8.25 32.55
N THR A 98 -1.03 9.41 32.81
CA THR A 98 0.06 9.59 33.79
C THR A 98 -0.38 10.49 34.93
N ASP A 99 0.44 10.67 35.96
CA ASP A 99 0.14 11.62 37.05
C ASP A 99 0.07 13.08 36.58
N GLU A 100 0.89 13.47 35.60
CA GLU A 100 1.05 14.85 35.13
C GLU A 100 0.22 15.21 33.89
N GLY A 101 -0.32 14.23 33.19
CA GLY A 101 -1.05 14.47 31.94
C GLY A 101 -1.30 13.22 31.10
N LEU A 102 -1.75 13.45 29.87
CA LEU A 102 -2.00 12.40 28.89
C LEU A 102 -0.86 12.33 27.87
N VAL A 103 -0.49 11.10 27.50
CA VAL A 103 0.25 10.81 26.27
C VAL A 103 -0.73 10.18 25.29
N LEU A 104 -0.90 10.77 24.13
CA LEU A 104 -1.67 10.19 23.03
C LEU A 104 -0.73 9.51 22.05
N VAL A 105 -1.15 8.39 21.47
CA VAL A 105 -0.45 7.71 20.38
C VAL A 105 -1.33 7.78 19.15
N ASP A 106 -0.78 8.41 18.10
CA ASP A 106 -1.43 8.83 16.86
C ASP A 106 -2.59 9.81 17.06
N ALA A 107 -3.11 10.33 15.95
CA ALA A 107 -4.09 11.42 15.93
C ALA A 107 -5.25 11.22 14.95
N GLY A 108 -5.28 10.12 14.19
CA GLY A 108 -6.35 9.83 13.24
C GLY A 108 -6.25 10.59 11.91
N GLU A 109 -7.14 10.28 10.96
CA GLU A 109 -7.15 10.88 9.62
C GLU A 109 -7.95 12.18 9.46
N ASN A 110 -8.70 12.63 10.48
CA ASN A 110 -9.51 13.85 10.37
C ASN A 110 -9.83 14.49 11.72
N ARG A 111 -10.02 15.81 11.70
CA ARG A 111 -10.30 16.63 12.90
C ARG A 111 -11.60 16.26 13.60
N GLN A 112 -12.66 15.98 12.83
CA GLN A 112 -13.97 15.64 13.40
C GLN A 112 -13.92 14.37 14.24
N SER A 113 -13.43 13.27 13.68
CA SER A 113 -13.31 11.98 14.37
C SER A 113 -12.33 12.06 15.54
N ALA A 114 -11.21 12.77 15.40
CA ALA A 114 -10.28 12.99 16.50
C ALA A 114 -10.93 13.77 17.67
N ALA A 115 -11.72 14.80 17.38
CA ALA A 115 -12.49 15.52 18.39
C ALA A 115 -13.57 14.64 19.04
N GLU A 116 -14.22 13.76 18.30
CA GLU A 116 -15.17 12.77 18.83
C GLU A 116 -14.48 11.79 19.78
N VAL A 117 -13.33 11.24 19.40
CA VAL A 117 -12.51 10.40 20.27
C VAL A 117 -12.10 11.14 21.54
N MET A 118 -11.66 12.39 21.41
CA MET A 118 -11.27 13.19 22.56
C MET A 118 -12.43 13.42 23.53
N LYS A 119 -13.66 13.60 23.04
CA LYS A 119 -14.86 13.67 23.89
C LYS A 119 -15.07 12.39 24.71
N GLU A 120 -14.83 11.23 24.12
CA GLU A 120 -14.93 9.95 24.82
C GLU A 120 -13.83 9.80 25.88
N PHE A 121 -12.58 10.16 25.55
CA PHE A 121 -11.49 10.21 26.53
C PHE A 121 -11.77 11.17 27.70
N ARG A 122 -12.42 12.31 27.43
CA ARG A 122 -12.81 13.27 28.49
C ARG A 122 -13.86 12.74 29.46
N LYS A 123 -14.62 11.70 29.11
CA LYS A 123 -15.50 11.00 30.06
C LYS A 123 -14.72 10.18 31.10
N ILE A 124 -13.48 9.82 30.77
CA ILE A 124 -12.59 9.03 31.62
C ILE A 124 -11.70 9.96 32.46
N THR A 125 -11.15 11.01 31.86
CA THR A 125 -10.20 11.92 32.55
C THR A 125 -10.13 13.32 31.94
N ASN A 126 -9.96 14.32 32.80
CA ASN A 126 -9.81 15.73 32.42
C ASN A 126 -8.34 16.21 32.43
N LYS A 127 -7.36 15.31 32.56
CA LYS A 127 -5.94 15.68 32.56
C LYS A 127 -5.49 16.32 31.24
N PRO A 128 -4.59 17.32 31.24
CA PRO A 128 -4.14 17.97 30.02
C PRO A 128 -3.39 17.00 29.09
N VAL A 129 -3.49 17.20 27.78
CA VAL A 129 -2.65 16.50 26.80
C VAL A 129 -1.26 17.11 26.87
N LYS A 130 -0.24 16.27 27.11
CA LYS A 130 1.15 16.70 27.26
C LYS A 130 2.01 16.28 26.08
N VAL A 131 1.78 15.07 25.58
CA VAL A 131 2.55 14.49 24.48
C VAL A 131 1.61 13.83 23.49
N ILE A 132 1.87 14.02 22.20
CA ILE A 132 1.31 13.22 21.11
C ILE A 132 2.48 12.53 20.40
N VAL A 133 2.43 11.21 20.28
CA VAL A 133 3.43 10.43 19.57
C VAL A 133 2.86 10.02 18.22
N TYR A 134 3.51 10.41 17.12
CA TYR A 134 3.19 9.82 15.81
C TYR A 134 4.03 8.57 15.60
N THR A 135 3.37 7.42 15.47
CA THR A 135 4.03 6.15 15.18
C THR A 135 4.73 6.17 13.82
N HIS A 136 4.15 6.88 12.84
CA HIS A 136 4.76 7.13 11.53
C HIS A 136 4.02 8.23 10.77
N GLY A 137 4.55 8.62 9.60
CA GLY A 137 4.09 9.78 8.83
C GLY A 137 2.91 9.54 7.86
N HIS A 138 2.09 8.49 8.02
CA HIS A 138 0.88 8.37 7.19
C HIS A 138 -0.25 9.26 7.73
N LEU A 139 -1.11 9.72 6.81
CA LEU A 139 -2.14 10.73 7.07
C LEU A 139 -3.16 10.30 8.12
N ASP A 140 -3.46 9.02 8.19
CA ASP A 140 -4.37 8.43 9.17
C ASP A 140 -3.85 8.38 10.60
N HIS A 141 -2.61 8.82 10.83
CA HIS A 141 -2.01 8.90 12.16
C HIS A 141 -1.67 10.34 12.58
N VAL A 142 -1.75 11.32 11.68
CA VAL A 142 -1.23 12.68 11.92
C VAL A 142 -2.21 13.81 11.59
N THR A 143 -3.30 13.54 10.86
CA THR A 143 -4.15 14.61 10.31
C THR A 143 -5.10 15.20 11.36
N GLY A 144 -5.57 14.40 12.32
CA GLY A 144 -6.51 14.86 13.35
C GLY A 144 -5.88 15.70 14.47
N THR A 145 -4.56 15.94 14.43
CA THR A 145 -3.79 16.53 15.53
C THR A 145 -4.30 17.89 16.00
N GLU A 146 -4.79 18.75 15.10
CA GLU A 146 -5.35 20.06 15.45
C GLU A 146 -6.46 19.98 16.52
N SER A 147 -7.21 18.87 16.54
CA SER A 147 -8.29 18.64 17.52
C SER A 147 -7.83 18.09 18.87
N LEU A 148 -6.56 17.71 18.99
CA LEU A 148 -5.99 17.03 20.16
C LEU A 148 -4.97 17.89 20.90
N VAL A 149 -4.26 18.75 20.18
CA VAL A 149 -3.22 19.61 20.76
C VAL A 149 -3.78 20.63 21.74
N GLN A 150 -2.97 20.94 22.74
CA GLN A 150 -3.19 21.97 23.75
C GLN A 150 -1.93 22.81 23.90
N ASP A 151 -2.02 23.96 24.56
CA ASP A 151 -0.86 24.81 24.85
C ASP A 151 0.25 24.01 25.55
N GLY A 152 1.43 23.98 24.94
CA GLY A 152 2.59 23.24 25.44
C GLY A 152 2.57 21.73 25.17
N THR A 153 1.69 21.23 24.31
CA THR A 153 1.74 19.83 23.84
C THR A 153 2.98 19.60 22.97
N GLU A 154 3.80 18.62 23.33
CA GLU A 154 4.92 18.17 22.52
C GLU A 154 4.46 17.08 21.54
N ILE A 155 4.89 17.17 20.28
CA ILE A 155 4.60 16.18 19.24
C ILE A 155 5.91 15.48 18.87
N ILE A 156 5.97 14.17 19.10
CA ILE A 156 7.19 13.38 18.99
C ILE A 156 7.07 12.38 17.85
N SER A 157 8.08 12.31 16.99
CA SER A 157 8.23 11.23 16.02
C SER A 157 9.68 11.06 15.59
N THR A 158 9.95 10.20 14.60
CA THR A 158 11.30 10.09 14.02
C THR A 158 11.56 11.22 13.03
N GLU A 159 12.84 11.55 12.83
CA GLU A 159 13.23 12.51 11.79
C GLU A 159 12.81 12.03 10.39
N ILE A 160 12.88 10.72 10.14
CA ILE A 160 12.47 10.13 8.87
C ILE A 160 10.96 10.27 8.67
N ALA A 161 10.14 10.06 9.70
CA ALA A 161 8.69 10.24 9.62
C ALA A 161 8.32 11.69 9.28
N LYS A 162 9.00 12.68 9.88
CA LYS A 162 8.84 14.09 9.52
C LYS A 162 9.14 14.34 8.03
N GLY A 163 10.27 13.85 7.53
CA GLY A 163 10.63 13.97 6.11
C GLY A 163 9.64 13.27 5.16
N MET A 164 8.99 12.19 5.62
CA MET A 164 7.92 11.53 4.87
C MET A 164 6.66 12.38 4.78
N ILE A 165 6.27 13.06 5.86
CA ILE A 165 5.14 13.99 5.84
C ILE A 165 5.44 15.15 4.88
N GLU A 166 6.66 15.71 4.94
CA GLU A 166 7.10 16.77 4.03
C GLU A 166 7.10 16.33 2.56
N LYS A 167 7.51 15.08 2.28
CA LYS A 167 7.40 14.46 0.94
C LYS A 167 5.95 14.34 0.47
N ASP A 168 5.08 13.83 1.34
CA ASP A 168 3.66 13.56 1.04
C ASP A 168 2.85 14.83 0.83
N LEU A 169 3.21 15.93 1.50
CA LEU A 169 2.53 17.22 1.34
C LEU A 169 3.23 18.15 0.34
N GLY A 170 4.52 17.94 0.11
CA GLY A 170 5.36 18.77 -0.75
C GLY A 170 5.47 18.21 -2.16
N TRP A 171 6.66 17.78 -2.55
CA TRP A 171 7.01 17.54 -3.95
C TRP A 171 6.32 16.32 -4.60
N LEU A 172 5.75 15.40 -3.81
CA LEU A 172 4.91 14.32 -4.33
C LEU A 172 3.43 14.44 -3.96
N GLY A 173 2.98 15.55 -3.35
CA GLY A 173 1.61 15.62 -2.83
C GLY A 173 0.52 15.43 -3.87
N THR A 174 0.66 16.01 -5.07
CA THR A 174 -0.30 15.76 -6.16
C THR A 174 -0.30 14.29 -6.59
N TYR A 175 0.86 13.63 -6.62
CA TYR A 175 0.95 12.23 -6.99
C TYR A 175 0.35 11.32 -5.92
N HIS A 176 0.74 11.48 -4.66
CA HIS A 176 0.21 10.68 -3.55
C HIS A 176 -1.29 10.89 -3.34
N GLN A 177 -1.82 12.11 -3.58
CA GLN A 177 -3.26 12.31 -3.59
C GLN A 177 -3.96 11.51 -4.69
N ARG A 178 -3.38 11.39 -5.89
CA ARG A 178 -3.90 10.51 -6.93
C ARG A 178 -3.83 9.04 -6.54
N VAL A 179 -2.73 8.61 -5.92
CA VAL A 179 -2.58 7.24 -5.41
C VAL A 179 -3.67 6.93 -4.39
N ARG A 180 -3.90 7.80 -3.40
CA ARG A 180 -4.98 7.66 -2.41
C ARG A 180 -6.35 7.58 -3.08
N ASN A 181 -6.63 8.46 -4.04
CA ASN A 181 -7.90 8.40 -4.77
C ASN A 181 -8.05 7.07 -5.50
N HIS A 182 -6.99 6.51 -6.10
CA HIS A 182 -7.01 5.19 -6.71
C HIS A 182 -7.20 4.05 -5.71
N GLN A 183 -6.42 4.03 -4.64
CA GLN A 183 -6.48 2.97 -3.62
C GLN A 183 -7.83 2.92 -2.91
N PHE A 184 -8.39 4.08 -2.55
CA PHE A 184 -9.68 4.19 -1.87
C PHE A 184 -10.85 4.37 -2.83
N GLY A 185 -10.58 4.39 -4.14
CA GLY A 185 -11.52 4.60 -5.26
C GLY A 185 -12.49 5.76 -5.12
N PHE A 186 -11.96 6.93 -4.77
CA PHE A 186 -12.68 8.21 -4.79
C PHE A 186 -12.74 8.76 -6.21
N PHE A 187 -13.79 8.38 -6.94
CA PHE A 187 -14.06 8.80 -8.33
C PHE A 187 -15.50 9.29 -8.49
N ASN A 188 -15.78 9.95 -9.61
CA ASN A 188 -17.12 10.42 -9.97
C ASN A 188 -18.10 9.23 -10.04
N GLU A 189 -19.18 9.30 -9.26
CA GLU A 189 -20.22 8.27 -9.14
C GLU A 189 -20.95 8.02 -10.46
N GLU A 190 -20.96 8.96 -11.40
CA GLU A 190 -21.53 8.77 -12.76
C GLU A 190 -20.85 7.63 -13.55
N TYR A 191 -19.59 7.32 -13.21
CA TYR A 191 -18.75 6.34 -13.92
C TYR A 191 -18.36 5.14 -13.05
N ALA A 192 -18.62 5.18 -11.75
CA ALA A 192 -18.18 4.16 -10.80
C ALA A 192 -19.38 3.38 -10.24
N ILE A 193 -19.32 2.05 -10.28
CA ILE A 193 -20.30 1.22 -9.56
C ILE A 193 -20.18 1.51 -8.05
N ALA A 194 -21.31 1.64 -7.35
CA ALA A 194 -21.34 1.86 -5.91
C ALA A 194 -20.72 0.67 -5.16
N ARG A 195 -19.99 0.93 -4.07
CA ARG A 195 -19.44 -0.12 -3.22
C ARG A 195 -20.46 -0.58 -2.17
N PRO A 196 -20.40 -1.85 -1.76
CA PRO A 196 -21.23 -2.38 -0.67
C PRO A 196 -20.79 -1.85 0.70
N PHE A 197 -19.50 -1.53 0.84
CA PHE A 197 -18.84 -0.99 2.00
C PHE A 197 -17.51 -0.36 1.57
N ASP A 198 -17.10 0.68 2.30
CA ASP A 198 -15.79 1.29 2.20
C ASP A 198 -15.06 1.14 3.54
N LEU A 199 -13.72 1.23 3.51
CA LEU A 199 -12.98 1.56 4.73
C LEU A 199 -13.51 2.89 5.27
N PRO A 200 -13.56 3.08 6.59
CA PRO A 200 -14.02 4.35 7.19
C PRO A 200 -13.00 5.48 7.01
N PHE A 201 -12.18 5.45 5.96
CA PHE A 201 -11.19 6.47 5.65
C PHE A 201 -11.87 7.72 5.08
N LYS A 202 -11.88 8.78 5.88
CA LYS A 202 -12.45 10.08 5.52
C LYS A 202 -11.41 11.18 5.76
N PRO A 203 -10.43 11.32 4.85
CA PRO A 203 -9.34 12.26 5.06
C PRO A 203 -9.87 13.70 5.08
N ASP A 204 -9.49 14.47 6.09
CA ASP A 204 -9.73 15.91 6.12
C ASP A 204 -8.81 16.59 5.12
N ARG A 205 -9.38 17.09 4.02
CA ARG A 205 -8.60 17.74 2.94
C ARG A 205 -8.25 19.18 3.28
N GLU A 206 -8.83 19.74 4.33
CA GLU A 206 -8.62 21.13 4.76
C GLU A 206 -7.75 21.21 6.01
N ALA A 207 -7.45 20.08 6.66
CA ALA A 207 -6.58 20.04 7.83
C ALA A 207 -5.14 20.41 7.45
N GLU A 208 -4.56 21.33 8.24
CA GLU A 208 -3.12 21.55 8.23
C GLU A 208 -2.45 20.50 9.12
N ILE A 209 -1.48 19.77 8.56
CA ILE A 209 -0.75 18.75 9.30
C ILE A 209 0.31 19.42 10.16
N ILE A 210 0.20 19.24 11.48
CA ILE A 210 1.18 19.74 12.44
C ILE A 210 2.36 18.76 12.48
N LEU A 211 3.53 19.23 12.03
CA LEU A 211 4.77 18.45 12.04
C LEU A 211 5.24 18.16 13.49
N PRO A 212 6.00 17.07 13.70
CA PRO A 212 6.64 16.82 15.00
C PRO A 212 7.46 18.02 15.48
N THR A 213 7.24 18.41 16.73
CA THR A 213 7.99 19.48 17.41
C THR A 213 9.32 18.97 17.96
N LEU A 214 9.40 17.66 18.25
CA LEU A 214 10.60 16.95 18.65
C LEU A 214 10.79 15.73 17.75
N THR A 215 12.00 15.56 17.22
CA THR A 215 12.37 14.38 16.43
C THR A 215 13.58 13.68 17.02
N PHE A 216 13.70 12.39 16.74
CA PHE A 216 14.85 11.56 17.10
C PHE A 216 15.22 10.59 15.97
N GLU A 217 16.46 10.08 15.99
CA GLU A 217 16.96 9.18 14.94
C GLU A 217 16.85 7.70 15.31
N LYS A 218 17.17 7.33 16.55
CA LYS A 218 17.26 5.92 16.98
C LYS A 218 16.34 5.59 18.14
N GLU A 219 16.52 6.29 19.26
CA GLU A 219 15.72 6.11 20.45
C GLU A 219 15.48 7.45 21.14
N TYR A 220 14.34 7.54 21.82
CA TYR A 220 14.01 8.64 22.70
C TYR A 220 13.29 8.09 23.93
N ILE A 221 13.83 8.39 25.10
CA ILE A 221 13.30 7.88 26.36
C ILE A 221 12.97 9.09 27.23
N PHE A 222 11.74 9.11 27.75
CA PHE A 222 11.30 10.15 28.67
C PHE A 222 10.46 9.57 29.81
N GLU A 223 10.33 10.36 30.87
CA GLU A 223 9.44 10.06 31.99
C GLU A 223 8.38 11.15 32.08
N LEU A 224 7.14 10.77 32.38
CA LEU A 224 6.04 11.70 32.61
C LEU A 224 5.11 11.11 33.65
N GLY A 225 4.87 11.84 34.74
CA GLY A 225 3.90 11.46 35.77
C GLY A 225 4.08 10.04 36.29
N GLY A 226 5.33 9.67 36.61
CA GLY A 226 5.68 8.37 37.18
C GLY A 226 5.73 7.20 36.20
N LYS A 227 5.56 7.43 34.90
CA LYS A 227 5.67 6.40 33.85
C LYS A 227 6.88 6.66 32.96
N ARG A 228 7.56 5.58 32.57
CA ARG A 228 8.67 5.58 31.61
C ARG A 228 8.16 5.22 30.21
N PHE A 229 8.56 6.00 29.23
CA PHE A 229 8.21 5.83 27.81
C PHE A 229 9.48 5.59 27.01
N GLU A 230 9.56 4.47 26.29
CA GLU A 230 10.70 4.14 25.43
C GLU A 230 10.27 4.11 23.97
N LEU A 231 10.61 5.16 23.22
CA LEU A 231 10.38 5.25 21.79
C LEU A 231 11.61 4.73 21.06
N ARG A 232 11.40 3.84 20.10
CA ARG A 232 12.47 3.29 19.25
C ARG A 232 12.07 3.40 17.79
N HIS A 233 12.99 3.91 16.97
CA HIS A 233 12.87 3.87 15.52
C HIS A 233 12.88 2.41 15.09
N THR A 234 11.78 1.96 14.50
CA THR A 234 11.58 0.60 14.00
C THR A 234 11.10 0.71 12.57
N THR A 235 11.89 0.26 11.61
CA THR A 235 11.47 0.34 10.21
C THR A 235 10.45 -0.75 9.88
N GLY A 236 9.61 -0.57 8.87
CA GLY A 236 8.63 -1.59 8.47
C GLY A 236 7.56 -1.05 7.54
N GLU A 237 6.36 -0.77 8.06
CA GLU A 237 5.26 -0.11 7.33
C GLU A 237 5.79 1.10 6.54
N THR A 238 6.63 1.90 7.20
CA THR A 238 7.37 2.99 6.59
C THR A 238 8.84 2.96 7.01
N PRO A 239 9.72 3.63 6.25
CA PRO A 239 11.11 3.86 6.68
C PRO A 239 11.22 4.57 8.04
N GLY A 240 10.29 5.47 8.36
CA GLY A 240 10.31 6.30 9.58
C GLY A 240 9.47 5.79 10.75
N HIS A 241 8.98 4.56 10.69
CA HIS A 241 8.11 4.02 11.74
C HIS A 241 8.80 3.94 13.11
N LEU A 242 8.05 4.03 14.20
CA LEU A 242 8.53 3.83 15.58
C LEU A 242 7.58 2.94 16.38
N THR A 243 8.13 2.29 17.39
CA THR A 243 7.36 1.65 18.47
C THR A 243 7.50 2.43 19.77
N LEU A 244 6.46 2.42 20.59
CA LEU A 244 6.50 2.93 21.96
C LEU A 244 6.32 1.77 22.96
N TRP A 245 7.29 1.58 23.84
CA TRP A 245 7.29 0.55 24.88
C TRP A 245 7.11 1.17 26.28
N LEU A 246 6.18 0.61 27.06
CA LEU A 246 5.98 0.94 28.47
C LEU A 246 6.38 -0.27 29.32
N PRO A 247 7.59 -0.27 29.92
CA PRO A 247 8.11 -1.44 30.63
C PRO A 247 7.25 -1.85 31.83
N ASP A 248 6.78 -0.88 32.61
CA ASP A 248 6.00 -1.16 33.84
C ASP A 248 4.61 -1.75 33.53
N ASP A 249 4.02 -1.37 32.40
CA ASP A 249 2.72 -1.89 31.95
C ASP A 249 2.84 -3.16 31.10
N HIS A 250 4.07 -3.53 30.70
CA HIS A 250 4.35 -4.52 29.66
C HIS A 250 3.52 -4.30 28.38
N ALA A 251 3.34 -3.03 27.98
CA ALA A 251 2.49 -2.63 26.86
C ALA A 251 3.33 -2.05 25.71
N LEU A 252 3.13 -2.60 24.51
CA LEU A 252 3.83 -2.21 23.29
C LEU A 252 2.86 -1.61 22.29
N PHE A 253 3.03 -0.32 22.01
CA PHE A 253 2.35 0.39 20.91
C PHE A 253 3.17 0.17 19.64
N CYS A 254 2.59 -0.53 18.69
CA CYS A 254 3.33 -1.09 17.55
C CYS A 254 3.07 -0.40 16.21
N GLY A 255 2.29 0.67 16.20
CA GLY A 255 1.88 1.33 14.96
C GLY A 255 1.23 0.33 14.01
N ASP A 256 1.74 0.33 12.78
CA ASP A 256 1.26 -0.52 11.68
C ASP A 256 2.15 -1.75 11.43
N GLN A 257 3.07 -2.04 12.36
CA GLN A 257 3.83 -3.31 12.31
C GLN A 257 2.87 -4.51 12.42
N PHE A 258 1.74 -4.32 13.11
CA PHE A 258 0.68 -5.29 13.25
C PHE A 258 -0.71 -4.67 13.04
N TYR A 259 -1.56 -5.39 12.30
CA TYR A 259 -3.01 -5.20 12.20
C TYR A 259 -3.61 -6.50 11.63
N GLU A 260 -4.91 -6.75 11.80
CA GLU A 260 -5.56 -8.02 11.39
C GLU A 260 -5.72 -8.19 9.86
N SER A 261 -4.60 -8.30 9.14
CA SER A 261 -4.47 -8.68 7.73
C SER A 261 -3.01 -8.91 7.38
N PHE A 262 -2.73 -9.68 6.31
CA PHE A 262 -1.41 -9.77 5.72
C PHE A 262 -0.86 -8.35 5.46
N PRO A 263 0.37 -8.05 5.93
CA PRO A 263 0.93 -6.71 5.84
C PRO A 263 1.14 -6.33 4.38
N ASN A 264 0.98 -5.04 4.09
CA ASN A 264 1.10 -4.55 2.73
C ASN A 264 2.57 -4.26 2.37
N LEU A 265 3.43 -5.28 2.29
CA LEU A 265 4.89 -5.09 2.09
C LEU A 265 5.26 -4.30 0.82
N SER A 266 4.30 -4.13 -0.11
CA SER A 266 4.37 -3.16 -1.19
C SER A 266 2.99 -2.66 -1.55
N SER A 267 2.72 -1.37 -1.35
CA SER A 267 1.54 -0.73 -1.91
C SER A 267 1.69 -0.52 -3.42
N PRO A 268 0.67 -0.83 -4.24
CA PRO A 268 0.67 -0.43 -5.64
C PRO A 268 0.84 1.09 -5.77
N MET A 269 1.60 1.53 -6.78
CA MET A 269 1.89 2.94 -7.06
C MET A 269 2.74 3.69 -6.01
N LEU A 270 3.40 2.99 -5.08
CA LEU A 270 4.31 3.59 -4.11
C LEU A 270 5.66 2.86 -4.12
N GLU A 271 6.66 3.47 -3.48
CA GLU A 271 7.95 2.81 -3.25
C GLU A 271 7.82 1.49 -2.46
N PRO A 272 8.70 0.50 -2.70
CA PRO A 272 8.79 -0.69 -1.89
C PRO A 272 9.09 -0.38 -0.42
N ARG A 273 8.52 -1.18 0.49
CA ARG A 273 8.77 -1.03 1.94
C ARG A 273 10.08 -1.74 2.36
N PRO A 274 10.70 -1.31 3.48
CA PRO A 274 11.93 -1.91 4.00
C PRO A 274 11.69 -3.28 4.67
N VAL A 275 11.35 -4.31 3.89
CA VAL A 275 10.91 -5.64 4.38
C VAL A 275 11.90 -6.30 5.35
N ARG A 276 13.21 -6.28 5.05
CA ARG A 276 14.23 -6.83 5.95
C ARG A 276 14.22 -6.18 7.33
N GLY A 277 14.04 -4.86 7.33
CA GLY A 277 13.99 -4.09 8.55
C GLY A 277 12.67 -4.29 9.29
N TRP A 278 11.55 -4.49 8.58
CA TRP A 278 10.27 -4.92 9.18
C TRP A 278 10.44 -6.23 9.96
N ILE A 279 11.08 -7.24 9.36
CA ILE A 279 11.36 -8.52 10.01
C ILE A 279 12.18 -8.30 11.29
N THR A 280 13.22 -7.46 11.22
CA THR A 280 14.07 -7.14 12.39
C THR A 280 13.26 -6.46 13.49
N SER A 281 12.45 -5.47 13.14
CA SER A 281 11.56 -4.77 14.08
C SER A 281 10.60 -5.74 14.78
N LEU A 282 10.00 -6.69 14.07
CA LEU A 282 9.11 -7.68 14.69
C LEU A 282 9.85 -8.62 15.66
N GLU A 283 11.08 -8.99 15.35
CA GLU A 283 11.92 -9.79 16.25
C GLU A 283 12.29 -9.02 17.52
N GLU A 284 12.62 -7.74 17.39
CA GLU A 284 12.85 -6.83 18.53
C GLU A 284 11.59 -6.67 19.39
N MET A 285 10.42 -6.52 18.75
CA MET A 285 9.12 -6.45 19.45
C MET A 285 8.83 -7.73 20.23
N SER A 286 9.07 -8.91 19.64
CA SER A 286 8.92 -10.21 20.32
C SER A 286 9.87 -10.34 21.51
N ALA A 287 11.11 -9.85 21.39
CA ALA A 287 12.12 -9.92 22.45
C ALA A 287 11.73 -9.15 23.72
N LEU A 288 10.86 -8.14 23.61
CA LEU A 288 10.32 -7.39 24.76
C LEU A 288 9.35 -8.20 25.61
N LYS A 289 8.79 -9.30 25.07
CA LYS A 289 7.73 -10.11 25.70
C LYS A 289 6.56 -9.23 26.20
N PRO A 290 5.88 -8.52 25.28
CA PRO A 290 4.77 -7.65 25.66
C PRO A 290 3.62 -8.50 26.19
N ARG A 291 2.97 -8.02 27.26
CA ARG A 291 1.67 -8.56 27.68
C ARG A 291 0.53 -8.01 26.83
N TYR A 292 0.69 -6.78 26.32
CA TYR A 292 -0.28 -6.10 25.47
C TYR A 292 0.40 -5.60 24.19
N LEU A 293 -0.16 -5.96 23.04
CA LEU A 293 0.23 -5.41 21.74
C LEU A 293 -0.89 -4.50 21.25
N ILE A 294 -0.59 -3.22 21.12
CA ILE A 294 -1.56 -2.16 20.82
C ILE A 294 -1.22 -1.59 19.44
N PRO A 295 -1.95 -2.00 18.39
CA PRO A 295 -1.75 -1.47 17.04
C PRO A 295 -2.47 -0.13 16.84
N SER A 296 -2.09 0.58 15.77
CA SER A 296 -2.79 1.80 15.33
C SER A 296 -4.01 1.49 14.44
N HIS A 297 -4.26 0.21 14.18
CA HIS A 297 -5.48 -0.30 13.54
C HIS A 297 -5.94 -1.60 14.19
N THR A 298 -7.23 -1.92 14.10
CA THR A 298 -7.80 -3.20 14.57
C THR A 298 -7.72 -3.39 16.09
N VAL A 299 -8.08 -4.59 16.58
CA VAL A 299 -8.17 -4.87 18.02
C VAL A 299 -6.78 -5.16 18.63
N ALA A 300 -6.55 -4.69 19.86
CA ALA A 300 -5.35 -5.01 20.63
C ALA A 300 -5.29 -6.49 21.03
N ILE A 301 -4.08 -7.05 21.13
CA ILE A 301 -3.85 -8.42 21.57
C ILE A 301 -3.37 -8.40 23.03
N ALA A 302 -3.99 -9.24 23.86
CA ALA A 302 -3.67 -9.36 25.28
C ALA A 302 -3.19 -10.77 25.63
N GLY A 303 -2.26 -10.84 26.59
CA GLY A 303 -1.60 -12.07 27.05
C GLY A 303 -0.29 -12.29 26.29
N GLU A 304 0.80 -12.48 27.05
CA GLU A 304 2.15 -12.62 26.49
C GLU A 304 2.23 -13.74 25.45
N GLU A 305 1.65 -14.91 25.73
CA GLU A 305 1.64 -16.04 24.80
C GLU A 305 0.93 -15.69 23.48
N ASN A 306 -0.24 -15.04 23.54
CA ASN A 306 -0.99 -14.61 22.36
C ASN A 306 -0.21 -13.57 21.55
N VAL A 307 0.42 -12.61 22.23
CA VAL A 307 1.23 -11.57 21.59
C VAL A 307 2.43 -12.19 20.88
N LEU A 308 3.19 -13.04 21.57
CA LEU A 308 4.35 -13.72 21.01
C LEU A 308 3.96 -14.62 19.83
N GLN A 309 2.87 -15.37 19.93
CA GLN A 309 2.35 -16.18 18.83
C GLN A 309 2.06 -15.31 17.60
N VAL A 310 1.35 -14.19 17.79
CA VAL A 310 0.98 -13.28 16.69
C VAL A 310 2.22 -12.69 16.00
N LEU A 311 3.18 -12.19 16.79
CA LEU A 311 4.41 -11.60 16.26
C LEU A 311 5.30 -12.62 15.56
N ASN A 312 5.41 -13.83 16.12
CA ASN A 312 6.22 -14.91 15.52
C ASN A 312 5.62 -15.41 14.20
N ASP A 313 4.30 -15.60 14.13
CA ASP A 313 3.61 -15.99 12.90
C ASP A 313 3.77 -14.94 11.81
N ARG A 314 3.62 -13.66 12.17
CA ARG A 314 3.83 -12.54 11.23
C ARG A 314 5.27 -12.47 10.74
N THR A 315 6.24 -12.58 11.65
CA THR A 315 7.67 -12.63 11.32
C THR A 315 7.97 -13.77 10.37
N LYS A 316 7.46 -14.97 10.67
CA LYS A 316 7.61 -16.17 9.82
C LYS A 316 7.02 -15.97 8.44
N ALA A 317 5.82 -15.39 8.33
CA ALA A 317 5.16 -15.14 7.05
C ALA A 317 5.94 -14.14 6.18
N ILE A 318 6.30 -12.98 6.74
CA ILE A 318 7.05 -11.95 6.01
C ILE A 318 8.43 -12.48 5.59
N ARG A 319 9.15 -13.14 6.51
CA ARG A 319 10.45 -13.75 6.22
C ARG A 319 10.35 -14.82 5.14
N HIS A 320 9.31 -15.66 5.15
CA HIS A 320 9.10 -16.66 4.12
C HIS A 320 8.95 -16.03 2.73
N VAL A 321 8.09 -15.02 2.58
CA VAL A 321 7.87 -14.33 1.30
C VAL A 321 9.16 -13.65 0.83
N TYR A 322 9.88 -12.99 1.73
CA TYR A 322 11.17 -12.38 1.42
C TYR A 322 12.20 -13.40 0.94
N ASP A 323 12.47 -14.44 1.74
CA ASP A 323 13.50 -15.44 1.45
C ASP A 323 13.19 -16.21 0.16
N LYS A 324 11.92 -16.55 -0.08
CA LYS A 324 11.49 -17.21 -1.33
C LYS A 324 11.65 -16.31 -2.55
N THR A 325 11.35 -15.01 -2.42
CA THR A 325 11.54 -14.05 -3.51
C THR A 325 13.03 -13.88 -3.83
N VAL A 326 13.87 -13.70 -2.82
CA VAL A 326 15.33 -13.60 -2.98
C VAL A 326 15.92 -14.89 -3.57
N ASN A 327 15.41 -16.05 -3.17
CA ASN A 327 15.80 -17.33 -3.75
C ASN A 327 15.43 -17.43 -5.24
N ALA A 328 14.22 -17.02 -5.62
CA ALA A 328 13.78 -16.97 -7.01
C ALA A 328 14.68 -16.05 -7.86
N ILE A 329 14.99 -14.85 -7.36
CA ILE A 329 15.92 -13.91 -8.01
C ILE A 329 17.30 -14.55 -8.23
N ASN A 330 17.87 -15.14 -7.19
CA ASN A 330 19.21 -15.75 -7.26
C ASN A 330 19.26 -16.96 -8.22
N ASN A 331 18.15 -17.64 -8.44
CA ASN A 331 18.03 -18.72 -9.42
C ASN A 331 17.66 -18.23 -10.84
N GLY A 332 17.59 -16.91 -11.05
CA GLY A 332 17.28 -16.32 -12.35
C GLY A 332 15.83 -16.50 -12.79
N HIS A 333 14.91 -16.79 -11.86
CA HIS A 333 13.49 -16.83 -12.18
C HIS A 333 12.98 -15.42 -12.49
N SER A 334 12.11 -15.28 -13.49
CA SER A 334 11.42 -14.02 -13.76
C SER A 334 10.46 -13.66 -12.63
N LEU A 335 10.01 -12.42 -12.59
CA LEU A 335 8.99 -11.97 -11.65
C LEU A 335 7.70 -12.80 -11.77
N GLU A 336 7.29 -13.14 -13.00
CA GLU A 336 6.11 -13.97 -13.26
C GLU A 336 6.27 -15.39 -12.68
N GLN A 337 7.46 -15.98 -12.83
CA GLN A 337 7.77 -17.29 -12.25
C GLN A 337 7.80 -17.25 -10.72
N ALA A 338 8.31 -16.16 -10.13
CA ALA A 338 8.28 -15.95 -8.69
C ALA A 338 6.83 -15.83 -8.18
N LEU A 339 6.00 -15.02 -8.83
CA LEU A 339 4.59 -14.85 -8.47
C LEU A 339 3.79 -16.15 -8.56
N ALA A 340 4.08 -16.98 -9.55
CA ALA A 340 3.40 -18.27 -9.74
C ALA A 340 3.80 -19.34 -8.70
N SER A 341 4.92 -19.17 -7.98
CA SER A 341 5.50 -20.21 -7.12
C SER A 341 5.52 -19.87 -5.62
N ILE A 342 5.25 -18.62 -5.25
CA ILE A 342 5.37 -18.15 -3.86
C ILE A 342 3.98 -17.99 -3.25
N SER A 343 3.74 -18.72 -2.16
CA SER A 343 2.55 -18.62 -1.31
C SER A 343 2.95 -18.50 0.16
N LEU A 344 1.99 -18.31 1.06
CA LEU A 344 2.22 -18.43 2.50
C LEU A 344 2.63 -19.87 2.89
N PRO A 345 3.35 -20.04 4.02
CA PRO A 345 3.59 -21.37 4.61
C PRO A 345 2.27 -22.12 4.88
N GLU A 346 2.28 -23.44 4.73
CA GLU A 346 1.08 -24.29 4.90
C GLU A 346 0.43 -24.13 6.28
N ASP A 347 1.23 -23.97 7.33
CA ASP A 347 0.73 -23.78 8.69
C ASP A 347 0.17 -22.38 8.97
N LEU A 348 0.39 -21.42 8.06
CA LEU A 348 -0.04 -20.03 8.18
C LEU A 348 -1.12 -19.62 7.16
N VAL A 349 -1.39 -20.44 6.14
CA VAL A 349 -2.34 -20.10 5.06
C VAL A 349 -3.76 -19.79 5.56
N ASN A 350 -4.17 -20.42 6.66
CA ASN A 350 -5.48 -20.23 7.29
C ASN A 350 -5.46 -19.26 8.47
N SER A 351 -4.32 -18.62 8.76
CA SER A 351 -4.20 -17.70 9.89
C SER A 351 -5.10 -16.47 9.70
N PRO A 352 -6.02 -16.16 10.63
CA PRO A 352 -6.92 -15.02 10.49
C PRO A 352 -6.19 -13.67 10.32
N GLN A 353 -5.06 -13.49 11.00
CA GLN A 353 -4.25 -12.28 10.93
C GLN A 353 -3.40 -12.14 9.65
N LEU A 354 -3.30 -13.20 8.83
CA LEU A 354 -2.54 -13.20 7.58
C LEU A 354 -3.43 -13.33 6.35
N ARG A 355 -4.74 -13.11 6.50
CA ARG A 355 -5.64 -12.99 5.36
C ARG A 355 -5.28 -11.76 4.54
N GLU A 356 -5.30 -11.89 3.22
CA GLU A 356 -4.94 -10.84 2.26
C GLU A 356 -6.06 -9.79 2.09
N LEU A 357 -6.65 -9.31 3.19
CA LEU A 357 -7.71 -8.30 3.20
C LEU A 357 -7.20 -6.90 2.82
N TYR A 358 -5.92 -6.61 3.08
CA TYR A 358 -5.28 -5.32 2.82
C TYR A 358 -4.02 -5.46 1.95
N GLY A 359 -2.98 -6.12 2.45
CA GLY A 359 -1.79 -6.49 1.66
C GLY A 359 -1.98 -7.83 0.94
N THR A 360 -1.13 -8.13 -0.05
CA THR A 360 -1.08 -9.43 -0.71
C THR A 360 0.37 -9.94 -0.84
N VAL A 361 0.55 -11.26 -0.85
CA VAL A 361 1.80 -11.95 -1.16
C VAL A 361 2.25 -11.56 -2.57
N ALA A 362 1.33 -11.51 -3.54
CA ALA A 362 1.65 -11.14 -4.91
C ALA A 362 2.27 -9.73 -5.00
N TRP A 363 1.67 -8.74 -4.35
CA TRP A 363 2.23 -7.37 -4.33
C TRP A 363 3.54 -7.32 -3.57
N SER A 364 3.67 -8.08 -2.49
CA SER A 364 4.89 -8.18 -1.71
C SER A 364 6.06 -8.73 -2.54
N VAL A 365 5.84 -9.81 -3.29
CA VAL A 365 6.83 -10.38 -4.22
C VAL A 365 7.24 -9.32 -5.25
N ARG A 366 6.28 -8.56 -5.82
CA ARG A 366 6.59 -7.47 -6.76
C ARG A 366 7.49 -6.40 -6.15
N GLY A 367 7.14 -5.91 -4.96
CA GLY A 367 7.90 -4.86 -4.29
C GLY A 367 9.30 -5.31 -3.87
N ILE A 368 9.42 -6.52 -3.32
CA ILE A 368 10.72 -7.11 -2.97
C ILE A 368 11.56 -7.27 -4.23
N TYR A 369 11.00 -7.86 -5.31
CA TYR A 369 11.72 -8.05 -6.57
C TYR A 369 12.20 -6.70 -7.13
N GLN A 370 11.31 -5.71 -7.22
CA GLN A 370 11.67 -4.37 -7.69
C GLN A 370 12.75 -3.70 -6.81
N GLY A 371 12.64 -3.84 -5.48
CA GLY A 371 13.58 -3.26 -4.53
C GLY A 371 14.98 -3.87 -4.63
N GLU A 372 15.07 -5.18 -4.88
CA GLU A 372 16.33 -5.91 -4.93
C GLU A 372 16.98 -5.88 -6.33
N THR A 373 16.20 -5.84 -7.42
CA THR A 373 16.73 -5.92 -8.79
C THR A 373 16.65 -4.63 -9.60
N GLY A 374 15.87 -3.64 -9.15
CA GLY A 374 15.51 -2.49 -9.98
C GLY A 374 14.56 -2.87 -11.12
N TRP A 375 14.59 -2.09 -12.21
CA TRP A 375 13.60 -2.18 -13.30
C TRP A 375 14.03 -3.04 -14.50
N TYR A 376 15.33 -3.23 -14.72
CA TYR A 376 15.83 -3.93 -15.91
C TYR A 376 15.85 -5.44 -15.68
N THR A 377 15.10 -6.17 -16.49
CA THR A 377 14.89 -7.62 -16.35
C THR A 377 16.03 -8.49 -16.91
N GLY A 378 17.04 -7.88 -17.55
CA GLY A 378 18.05 -8.62 -18.31
C GLY A 378 17.60 -9.02 -19.72
N ASN A 379 16.31 -8.90 -20.06
CA ASN A 379 15.83 -9.06 -21.42
C ASN A 379 16.17 -7.82 -22.25
N GLY A 380 16.99 -7.98 -23.29
CA GLY A 380 17.46 -6.88 -24.13
C GLY A 380 16.34 -6.02 -24.75
N SER A 381 15.16 -6.58 -25.02
CA SER A 381 14.02 -5.81 -25.54
C SER A 381 13.40 -4.87 -24.51
N ASN A 382 13.59 -5.12 -23.21
CA ASN A 382 13.09 -4.28 -22.13
C ASN A 382 14.08 -3.18 -21.72
N LEU A 383 15.29 -3.14 -22.29
CA LEU A 383 16.27 -2.11 -21.93
C LEU A 383 15.88 -0.73 -22.46
N ASN A 384 15.39 -0.68 -23.70
CA ASN A 384 14.91 0.53 -24.37
C ASN A 384 13.69 0.16 -25.23
N PRO A 385 12.54 -0.19 -24.62
CA PRO A 385 11.37 -0.60 -25.37
C PRO A 385 10.84 0.55 -26.22
N LEU A 386 10.25 0.21 -27.36
CA LEU A 386 9.42 1.18 -28.10
C LEU A 386 8.18 1.51 -27.25
N PRO A 387 7.58 2.70 -27.42
CA PRO A 387 6.26 2.97 -26.86
C PRO A 387 5.25 1.90 -27.27
N ASP A 388 4.45 1.42 -26.32
CA ASP A 388 3.58 0.23 -26.46
C ASP A 388 2.69 0.27 -27.71
N ARG A 389 2.23 1.47 -28.10
CA ARG A 389 1.43 1.69 -29.31
C ARG A 389 2.02 1.09 -30.59
N PHE A 390 3.35 1.03 -30.72
CA PHE A 390 3.98 0.50 -31.93
C PHE A 390 3.80 -1.02 -32.03
N GLN A 391 4.06 -1.74 -30.94
CA GLN A 391 3.86 -3.18 -30.89
C GLN A 391 2.37 -3.53 -30.97
N ALA A 392 1.53 -2.79 -30.25
CA ALA A 392 0.09 -3.00 -30.22
C ALA A 392 -0.55 -2.89 -31.63
N ARG A 393 -0.17 -1.87 -32.42
CA ARG A 393 -0.65 -1.72 -33.80
C ARG A 393 -0.26 -2.88 -34.71
N GLU A 394 0.96 -3.38 -34.56
CA GLU A 394 1.41 -4.55 -35.34
C GLU A 394 0.62 -5.80 -34.94
N ILE A 395 0.39 -6.02 -33.64
CA ILE A 395 -0.46 -7.13 -33.17
C ILE A 395 -1.87 -7.02 -33.77
N VAL A 396 -2.50 -5.85 -33.67
CA VAL A 396 -3.84 -5.60 -34.24
C VAL A 396 -3.88 -5.89 -35.74
N LYS A 397 -2.84 -5.50 -36.49
CA LYS A 397 -2.73 -5.78 -37.92
C LYS A 397 -2.59 -7.28 -38.21
N LEU A 398 -1.75 -7.99 -37.46
CA LEU A 398 -1.48 -9.42 -37.64
C LEU A 398 -2.73 -10.27 -37.39
N VAL A 399 -3.57 -9.90 -36.41
CA VAL A 399 -4.81 -10.63 -36.09
C VAL A 399 -6.01 -10.22 -36.95
N GLY A 400 -5.82 -9.33 -37.93
CA GLY A 400 -6.87 -8.90 -38.86
C GLY A 400 -7.79 -7.79 -38.35
N GLY A 401 -7.38 -7.04 -37.32
CA GLY A 401 -8.08 -5.85 -36.83
C GLY A 401 -8.59 -5.95 -35.39
N ALA A 402 -9.02 -4.81 -34.84
CA ALA A 402 -9.45 -4.70 -33.44
C ALA A 402 -10.69 -5.55 -33.13
N ASN A 403 -11.62 -5.67 -34.08
CA ASN A 403 -12.84 -6.47 -33.92
C ASN A 403 -12.55 -7.94 -33.59
N THR A 404 -11.48 -8.54 -34.14
CA THR A 404 -11.10 -9.93 -33.84
C THR A 404 -10.70 -10.10 -32.37
N ILE A 405 -9.90 -9.17 -31.85
CA ILE A 405 -9.47 -9.18 -30.45
C ILE A 405 -10.67 -8.97 -29.52
N LEU A 406 -11.51 -7.98 -29.82
CA LEU A 406 -12.66 -7.66 -28.97
C LEU A 406 -13.73 -8.75 -29.00
N ALA A 407 -13.96 -9.42 -30.13
CA ALA A 407 -14.86 -10.57 -30.18
C ALA A 407 -14.38 -11.68 -29.22
N ARG A 408 -13.07 -11.99 -29.24
CA ARG A 408 -12.49 -12.96 -28.31
C ARG A 408 -12.54 -12.48 -26.86
N ALA A 409 -12.35 -11.18 -26.63
CA ALA A 409 -12.45 -10.59 -25.29
C ALA A 409 -13.88 -10.72 -24.73
N VAL A 410 -14.92 -10.58 -25.56
CA VAL A 410 -16.32 -10.79 -25.12
C VAL A 410 -16.57 -12.26 -24.76
N GLU A 411 -16.12 -13.22 -25.58
CA GLU A 411 -16.24 -14.65 -25.25
C GLU A 411 -15.54 -14.99 -23.91
N LEU A 412 -14.36 -14.44 -23.68
CA LEU A 412 -13.60 -14.63 -22.45
C LEU A 412 -14.28 -13.95 -21.25
N GLN A 413 -14.91 -12.81 -21.47
CA GLN A 413 -15.67 -12.11 -20.42
C GLN A 413 -16.87 -12.94 -19.97
N GLU A 414 -17.59 -13.59 -20.91
CA GLU A 414 -18.67 -14.52 -20.60
C GLU A 414 -18.18 -15.79 -19.88
N ALA A 415 -16.96 -16.23 -20.18
CA ALA A 415 -16.30 -17.34 -19.49
C ALA A 415 -15.72 -16.98 -18.10
N GLY A 416 -15.77 -15.71 -17.70
CA GLY A 416 -15.24 -15.24 -16.41
C GLY A 416 -13.73 -14.95 -16.39
N GLU A 417 -13.06 -14.95 -17.55
CA GLU A 417 -11.62 -14.74 -17.69
C GLU A 417 -11.23 -13.25 -17.70
N HIS A 418 -11.73 -12.51 -16.70
CA HIS A 418 -11.73 -11.04 -16.69
C HIS A 418 -10.32 -10.40 -16.76
N GLN A 419 -9.31 -11.01 -16.15
CA GLN A 419 -7.93 -10.49 -16.21
C GLN A 419 -7.40 -10.53 -17.66
N LEU A 420 -7.63 -11.63 -18.38
CA LEU A 420 -7.21 -11.76 -19.77
C LEU A 420 -8.00 -10.81 -20.68
N VAL A 421 -9.27 -10.54 -20.38
CA VAL A 421 -10.07 -9.52 -21.09
C VAL A 421 -9.43 -8.14 -20.98
N CYS A 422 -8.99 -7.76 -19.77
CA CYS A 422 -8.29 -6.48 -19.56
C CYS A 422 -7.00 -6.40 -20.39
N GLU A 423 -6.20 -7.47 -20.41
CA GLU A 423 -4.94 -7.51 -21.17
C GLU A 423 -5.16 -7.46 -22.69
N LEU A 424 -6.18 -8.15 -23.22
CA LEU A 424 -6.53 -8.10 -24.64
C LEU A 424 -7.06 -6.72 -25.05
N THR A 425 -7.90 -6.11 -24.22
CA THR A 425 -8.41 -4.76 -24.48
C THR A 425 -7.31 -3.71 -24.39
N ASP A 426 -6.29 -3.89 -23.53
CA ASP A 426 -5.12 -3.02 -23.47
C ASP A 426 -4.30 -3.00 -24.76
N VAL A 427 -4.23 -4.12 -25.49
CA VAL A 427 -3.62 -4.14 -26.84
C VAL A 427 -4.40 -3.23 -27.79
N VAL A 428 -5.73 -3.29 -27.79
CA VAL A 428 -6.57 -2.45 -28.66
C VAL A 428 -6.45 -0.97 -28.28
N ILE A 429 -6.54 -0.65 -26.98
CA ILE A 429 -6.44 0.71 -26.45
C ILE A 429 -5.05 1.30 -26.71
N SER A 430 -3.99 0.51 -26.58
CA SER A 430 -2.63 0.97 -26.88
C SER A 430 -2.45 1.26 -28.37
N ALA A 431 -3.10 0.49 -29.25
CA ALA A 431 -3.06 0.72 -30.69
C ALA A 431 -3.86 1.97 -31.11
N ASN A 432 -5.04 2.15 -30.50
CA ASN A 432 -5.96 3.27 -30.69
C ASN A 432 -6.55 3.73 -29.33
N PRO A 433 -5.98 4.77 -28.70
CA PRO A 433 -6.47 5.26 -27.40
C PRO A 433 -7.91 5.76 -27.40
N GLU A 434 -8.49 6.08 -28.56
CA GLU A 434 -9.88 6.56 -28.68
C GLU A 434 -10.88 5.42 -28.91
N ASP A 435 -10.44 4.15 -28.88
CA ASP A 435 -11.34 3.00 -29.06
C ASP A 435 -12.30 2.86 -27.86
N ARG A 436 -13.49 3.43 -28.02
CA ARG A 436 -14.53 3.45 -26.98
C ARG A 436 -14.97 2.05 -26.57
N LEU A 437 -15.09 1.12 -27.53
CA LEU A 437 -15.62 -0.20 -27.26
C LEU A 437 -14.66 -1.02 -26.40
N ALA A 438 -13.37 -1.00 -26.72
CA ALA A 438 -12.34 -1.68 -25.92
C ALA A 438 -12.33 -1.19 -24.47
N ARG A 439 -12.43 0.13 -24.26
CA ARG A 439 -12.51 0.75 -22.92
C ARG A 439 -13.75 0.33 -22.14
N ILE A 440 -14.91 0.28 -22.81
CA ILE A 440 -16.16 -0.17 -22.19
C ILE A 440 -16.03 -1.64 -21.76
N ILE A 441 -15.61 -2.54 -22.65
CA ILE A 441 -15.40 -3.97 -22.33
C ILE A 441 -14.45 -4.13 -21.15
N LYS A 442 -13.31 -3.44 -21.18
CA LYS A 442 -12.32 -3.43 -20.09
C LYS A 442 -12.94 -3.00 -18.76
N SER A 443 -13.72 -1.92 -18.76
CA SER A 443 -14.33 -1.38 -17.54
C SER A 443 -15.22 -2.37 -16.80
N PHE A 444 -15.98 -3.18 -17.54
CA PHE A 444 -16.83 -4.20 -16.91
C PHE A 444 -15.99 -5.34 -16.33
N SER A 445 -14.97 -5.82 -17.03
CA SER A 445 -14.06 -6.84 -16.46
C SER A 445 -13.30 -6.34 -15.24
N LEU A 446 -12.90 -5.06 -15.20
CA LEU A 446 -12.30 -4.45 -14.01
C LEU A 446 -13.25 -4.47 -12.81
N ASP A 447 -14.55 -4.23 -12.99
CA ASP A 447 -15.51 -4.32 -11.87
C ASP A 447 -15.63 -5.75 -11.32
N TYR A 448 -15.59 -6.77 -12.19
CA TYR A 448 -15.59 -8.17 -11.76
C TYR A 448 -14.31 -8.53 -10.99
N LEU A 449 -13.15 -8.07 -11.45
CA LEU A 449 -11.89 -8.24 -10.72
C LEU A 449 -11.93 -7.52 -9.36
N GLY A 450 -12.54 -6.34 -9.31
CA GLY A 450 -12.71 -5.57 -8.09
C GLY A 450 -13.47 -6.32 -7.00
N VAL A 451 -14.49 -7.10 -7.33
CA VAL A 451 -15.28 -7.86 -6.33
C VAL A 451 -14.70 -9.23 -6.00
N THR A 452 -13.69 -9.68 -6.74
CA THR A 452 -13.08 -11.01 -6.58
C THR A 452 -11.91 -10.94 -5.59
N GLY A 453 -11.81 -11.89 -4.65
CA GLY A 453 -10.64 -12.05 -3.78
C GLY A 453 -10.65 -11.27 -2.45
N GLY A 454 -11.68 -10.49 -2.15
CA GLY A 454 -11.92 -9.95 -0.79
C GLY A 454 -10.90 -8.92 -0.26
N ASN A 455 -9.97 -8.44 -1.10
CA ASN A 455 -8.98 -7.44 -0.75
C ASN A 455 -9.50 -6.01 -0.99
N ILE A 456 -9.50 -5.18 0.06
CA ILE A 456 -10.14 -3.86 0.04
C ILE A 456 -9.40 -2.81 -0.79
N ASN A 457 -8.07 -2.89 -0.86
CA ASN A 457 -7.27 -2.04 -1.72
C ASN A 457 -7.49 -2.42 -3.19
N SER A 458 -7.57 -3.71 -3.50
CA SER A 458 -7.85 -4.22 -4.85
C SER A 458 -9.20 -3.72 -5.34
N MET A 459 -10.24 -3.82 -4.52
CA MET A 459 -11.56 -3.23 -4.78
C MET A 459 -11.46 -1.76 -5.21
N GLY A 460 -10.71 -0.95 -4.47
CA GLY A 460 -10.55 0.47 -4.79
C GLY A 460 -9.77 0.72 -6.08
N PHE A 461 -8.62 0.04 -6.28
CA PHE A 461 -7.82 0.18 -7.50
C PHE A 461 -8.59 -0.21 -8.75
N TYR A 462 -9.28 -1.36 -8.72
CA TYR A 462 -10.06 -1.85 -9.86
C TYR A 462 -11.27 -0.95 -10.16
N ARG A 463 -12.01 -0.51 -9.13
CA ARG A 463 -13.13 0.44 -9.31
C ARG A 463 -12.65 1.75 -9.93
N SER A 464 -11.50 2.25 -9.48
CA SER A 464 -10.88 3.46 -10.01
C SER A 464 -10.51 3.32 -11.47
N ALA A 465 -9.89 2.20 -11.82
CA ALA A 465 -9.53 1.89 -13.19
C ALA A 465 -10.78 1.79 -14.07
N ALA A 466 -11.82 1.08 -13.63
CA ALA A 466 -13.08 0.95 -14.35
C ALA A 466 -13.74 2.30 -14.62
N ALA A 467 -13.85 3.15 -13.59
CA ALA A 467 -14.41 4.49 -13.71
C ALA A 467 -13.62 5.36 -14.70
N ARG A 468 -12.29 5.26 -14.69
CA ARG A 468 -11.43 5.98 -15.63
C ARG A 468 -11.65 5.52 -17.07
N GLU A 469 -11.73 4.22 -17.33
CA GLU A 469 -11.97 3.70 -18.68
C GLU A 469 -13.32 4.18 -19.23
N ARG A 470 -14.37 4.18 -18.40
CA ARG A 470 -15.70 4.69 -18.78
C ARG A 470 -15.71 6.18 -19.06
N MET A 471 -15.04 6.97 -18.21
CA MET A 471 -14.89 8.41 -18.42
C MET A 471 -14.20 8.70 -19.75
N MET A 472 -13.11 7.99 -20.07
CA MET A 472 -12.41 8.13 -21.36
C MET A 472 -13.28 7.68 -22.55
N ALA A 473 -14.17 6.72 -22.36
CA ALA A 473 -15.14 6.28 -23.38
C ALA A 473 -16.39 7.18 -23.47
N ASN A 474 -16.54 8.17 -22.59
CA ASN A 474 -17.78 8.92 -22.37
C ASN A 474 -19.00 7.98 -22.23
N TYR A 475 -18.86 6.96 -21.37
CA TYR A 475 -19.88 5.96 -21.10
C TYR A 475 -20.37 6.12 -19.65
N ARG A 476 -21.61 6.54 -19.45
CA ARG A 476 -22.20 6.72 -18.12
C ARG A 476 -22.94 5.46 -17.69
N LEU A 477 -22.89 5.14 -16.41
CA LEU A 477 -23.69 4.02 -15.90
C LEU A 477 -25.18 4.41 -15.92
N GLY A 478 -26.03 3.55 -16.49
CA GLY A 478 -27.48 3.76 -16.57
C GLY A 478 -27.98 4.60 -17.76
N SER A 479 -27.10 4.97 -18.70
CA SER A 479 -27.47 5.61 -19.97
C SER A 479 -27.83 4.63 -21.08
#